data_AF-A0A7J8W1D8-F1
#
_entry.id   AF-A0A7J8W1D8-F1
#
_cell.length_a   1.000
_cell.length_b   1.000
_cell.length_c   1.000
_cell.angle_alpha   90.00
_cell.angle_beta   90.00
_cell.angle_gamma   90.00
#
_symmetry.space_group_name_H-M   'P 1'
#
loop_
_entity.id
_entity.type
_entity.pdbx_description
1 polymer ?
#
loop_
_entity_poly.entity_id
_entity_poly.type
_entity_poly.pdbx_seq_one_letter_code
_entity_poly.pdbx_strand_id
1 'polypeptide(L)'
;MYSFFNQCVINRIYNRCDVKSLENALIKRVMVTPEEIITRALDPVAAVGSRDALAKTIYSRLFDWLVDKINISIGQDPNSKQLIGVLDIYGFESFKFNR
;
A
#
# COMPACT_ATOMS: atom_id res chain seq x y z
N MET A 1 24.71 -15.84 -16.31
CA MET A 1 24.70 -14.55 -15.57
C MET A 1 23.27 -14.04 -15.30
N TYR A 2 22.35 -14.05 -16.27
CA TYR A 2 20.93 -13.65 -16.10
C TYR A 2 20.09 -14.53 -15.14
N SER A 3 20.45 -15.82 -14.97
CA SER A 3 19.77 -16.74 -14.06
C SER A 3 20.11 -16.48 -12.57
N PHE A 4 21.36 -16.11 -12.25
CA PHE A 4 21.77 -15.79 -10.88
C PHE A 4 21.16 -14.48 -10.37
N PHE A 5 20.98 -13.49 -11.26
CA PHE A 5 20.38 -12.21 -10.88
C PHE A 5 18.89 -12.38 -10.52
N ASN A 6 18.15 -13.19 -11.29
CA ASN A 6 16.76 -13.53 -10.97
C ASN A 6 16.65 -14.33 -9.67
N GLN A 7 17.51 -15.33 -9.44
CA GLN A 7 17.47 -16.13 -8.21
C GLN A 7 17.76 -15.28 -6.95
N CYS A 8 18.71 -14.34 -7.05
CA CYS A 8 19.07 -13.46 -5.94
C CYS A 8 17.97 -12.43 -5.63
N VAL A 9 17.30 -11.89 -6.66
CA VAL A 9 16.14 -10.99 -6.49
C VAL A 9 14.93 -11.75 -5.95
N ILE A 10 14.64 -12.96 -6.46
CA ILE A 10 13.54 -13.81 -5.99
C ILE A 10 13.75 -14.19 -4.52
N ASN A 11 14.95 -14.64 -4.13
CA ASN A 11 15.26 -14.96 -2.72
C ASN A 11 15.23 -13.74 -1.79
N ARG A 12 15.51 -12.53 -2.32
CA ARG A 12 15.47 -11.28 -1.53
C ARG A 12 14.04 -10.77 -1.33
N ILE A 13 13.09 -11.17 -2.18
CA ILE A 13 11.66 -10.84 -2.05
C ILE A 13 10.93 -11.87 -1.17
N TYR A 14 11.29 -13.15 -1.27
CA TYR A 14 10.59 -14.26 -0.62
C TYR A 14 10.60 -14.23 0.92
N ASN A 15 11.48 -13.42 1.54
CA ASN A 15 11.70 -13.43 3.00
C ASN A 15 11.53 -12.06 3.69
N ARG A 16 10.74 -11.15 3.09
CA ARG A 16 10.67 -9.74 3.53
C ARG A 16 9.68 -9.48 4.66
N CYS A 17 8.79 -10.42 4.96
CA CYS A 17 7.76 -10.26 5.99
C CYS A 17 7.69 -11.53 6.84
N ASP A 18 7.98 -11.40 8.13
CA ASP A 18 7.78 -12.48 9.08
C ASP A 18 6.29 -12.70 9.33
N VAL A 19 5.83 -13.93 9.10
CA VAL A 19 4.41 -14.30 9.17
C VAL A 19 3.83 -14.01 10.55
N LYS A 20 4.57 -14.33 11.62
CA LYS A 20 4.12 -14.12 13.00
C LYS A 20 4.01 -12.64 13.35
N SER A 21 4.95 -11.84 12.87
CA SER A 21 4.96 -10.39 13.06
C SER A 21 3.78 -9.74 12.34
N LEU A 22 3.47 -10.18 11.11
CA LEU A 22 2.31 -9.70 10.37
C LEU A 22 0.99 -10.10 11.04
N GLU A 23 0.86 -11.36 11.47
CA GLU A 23 -0.29 -11.84 12.21
C GLU A 23 -0.52 -10.99 13.47
N ASN A 24 0.54 -10.79 14.28
CA ASN A 24 0.47 -9.97 15.48
C ASN A 24 0.06 -8.51 15.16
N ALA A 25 0.59 -7.92 14.10
CA ALA A 25 0.23 -6.56 13.68
C ALA A 25 -1.24 -6.44 13.24
N LEU A 26 -1.80 -7.51 12.66
CA LEU A 26 -3.18 -7.53 12.18
C LEU A 26 -4.19 -7.80 13.31
N ILE A 27 -3.85 -8.62 14.30
CA ILE A 27 -4.81 -9.13 15.29
C ILE A 27 -4.56 -8.66 16.72
N LYS A 28 -3.45 -7.96 17.00
CA LYS A 28 -3.13 -7.47 18.35
C LYS A 28 -3.04 -5.96 18.38
N ARG A 29 -3.49 -5.39 19.49
CA ARG A 29 -3.30 -3.99 19.83
C ARG A 29 -2.28 -3.87 20.95
N VAL A 30 -1.25 -3.08 20.72
CA VAL A 30 -0.25 -2.72 21.74
C VAL A 30 -0.63 -1.36 22.32
N MET A 31 -0.76 -1.29 23.64
CA MET A 31 -0.98 -0.05 24.39
C MET A 31 0.23 0.18 25.29
N VAL A 32 0.86 1.35 25.14
CA VAL A 32 2.00 1.74 25.96
C VAL A 32 1.49 2.66 27.07
N THR A 33 1.64 2.23 28.33
CA THR A 33 1.44 3.07 29.51
C THR A 33 2.80 3.45 30.09
N PRO A 34 2.89 4.44 31.01
CA PRO A 34 4.15 4.79 31.65
C PRO A 34 4.81 3.64 32.44
N GLU A 35 4.00 2.68 32.88
CA GLU A 35 4.42 1.58 33.74
C GLU A 35 4.70 0.30 32.94
N GLU A 36 3.96 0.04 31.86
CA GLU A 36 4.06 -1.20 31.09
C GLU A 36 3.55 -1.13 29.65
N ILE A 37 3.92 -2.15 28.86
CA ILE A 37 3.39 -2.37 27.51
C ILE A 37 2.36 -3.49 27.57
N ILE A 38 1.09 -3.14 27.40
CA ILE A 38 -0.04 -4.08 27.44
C ILE A 38 -0.41 -4.48 26.01
N THR A 39 -0.32 -5.76 25.69
CA THR A 39 -0.77 -6.31 24.40
C THR A 39 -2.09 -7.05 24.58
N ARG A 40 -3.11 -6.70 23.79
CA ARG A 40 -4.44 -7.37 23.80
C ARG A 40 -4.83 -7.80 22.39
N ALA A 41 -5.53 -8.94 22.28
CA ALA A 41 -6.13 -9.35 21.02
C ALA A 41 -7.26 -8.40 20.63
N LEU A 42 -7.38 -8.12 19.33
CA LEU A 42 -8.49 -7.39 18.74
C LEU A 42 -9.73 -8.28 18.67
N ASP A 43 -10.91 -7.66 18.71
CA ASP A 43 -12.12 -8.35 18.31
C ASP A 43 -12.12 -8.63 16.79
N PRO A 44 -12.91 -9.61 16.32
CA PRO A 44 -12.91 -10.00 14.91
C PRO A 44 -13.23 -8.84 13.94
N VAL A 45 -14.07 -7.89 14.32
CA VAL A 45 -14.45 -6.77 13.44
C VAL A 45 -13.28 -5.81 13.28
N ALA A 46 -12.59 -5.47 14.39
CA ALA A 46 -11.40 -4.64 14.34
C ALA A 46 -10.24 -5.30 13.57
N ALA A 47 -10.06 -6.62 13.71
CA ALA A 47 -9.04 -7.36 12.95
C ALA A 47 -9.32 -7.33 11.43
N VAL A 48 -10.58 -7.49 11.02
CA VAL A 48 -10.99 -7.33 9.60
C VAL A 48 -10.73 -5.91 9.11
N GLY A 49 -11.08 -4.90 9.91
CA GLY A 49 -10.79 -3.50 9.60
C GLY A 49 -9.28 -3.24 9.40
N SER A 50 -8.43 -3.82 10.25
CA SER A 50 -6.97 -3.73 10.14
C SER A 50 -6.45 -4.34 8.83
N ARG A 51 -6.94 -5.54 8.47
CA ARG A 51 -6.63 -6.19 7.20
C ARG A 51 -7.01 -5.32 5.99
N ASP A 52 -8.24 -4.80 5.98
CA ASP A 52 -8.74 -4.02 4.86
C ASP A 52 -7.99 -2.68 4.74
N ALA A 53 -7.64 -2.06 5.86
CA ALA A 53 -6.80 -0.86 5.89
C ALA A 53 -5.39 -1.13 5.34
N LEU A 54 -4.78 -2.26 5.71
CA LEU A 54 -3.49 -2.68 5.16
C LEU A 54 -3.58 -2.87 3.65
N ALA A 55 -4.60 -3.58 3.16
CA ALA A 55 -4.81 -3.81 1.73
C ALA A 55 -4.97 -2.49 0.95
N LYS A 56 -5.80 -1.56 1.47
CA LYS A 56 -5.96 -0.22 0.88
C LYS A 56 -4.65 0.56 0.84
N THR A 57 -3.86 0.49 1.90
CA THR A 57 -2.56 1.17 1.98
C THR A 57 -1.58 0.63 0.95
N ILE A 58 -1.49 -0.70 0.82
CA ILE A 58 -0.63 -1.35 -0.18
C ILE A 58 -1.06 -0.95 -1.59
N TYR A 59 -2.36 -1.03 -1.88
CA TYR A 59 -2.89 -0.66 -3.19
C TYR A 59 -2.59 0.80 -3.53
N SER A 60 -2.84 1.73 -2.60
CA SER A 60 -2.56 3.15 -2.78
C SER A 60 -1.08 3.39 -3.11
N ARG A 61 -0.15 2.83 -2.32
CA ARG A 61 1.29 3.00 -2.55
C ARG A 61 1.75 2.39 -3.86
N LEU A 62 1.18 1.25 -4.24
CA LEU A 62 1.48 0.61 -5.51
C LEU A 62 1.00 1.48 -6.69
N PHE A 63 -0.21 2.05 -6.58
CA PHE A 63 -0.78 2.92 -7.58
C PHE A 63 0.06 4.20 -7.75
N ASP A 64 0.42 4.87 -6.66
CA ASP A 64 1.28 6.06 -6.69
C ASP A 64 2.62 5.74 -7.35
N TRP A 65 3.26 4.64 -6.95
CA TRP A 65 4.52 4.18 -7.55
C TRP A 65 4.37 3.90 -9.05
N LEU A 66 3.26 3.30 -9.47
CA LEU A 66 3.00 3.01 -10.87
C LEU A 66 2.86 4.30 -11.69
N VAL A 67 2.09 5.26 -11.19
CA VAL A 67 1.91 6.58 -11.82
C VAL A 67 3.27 7.26 -11.97
N ASP A 68 4.09 7.26 -10.93
CA ASP A 68 5.45 7.82 -10.98
C ASP A 68 6.31 7.13 -12.06
N LYS A 69 6.27 5.80 -12.13
CA LYS A 69 7.03 5.04 -13.14
C LYS A 69 6.59 5.34 -14.56
N ILE A 70 5.28 5.47 -14.78
CA ILE A 70 4.72 5.83 -16.09
C ILE A 70 5.16 7.25 -16.46
N ASN A 71 5.04 8.22 -15.56
CA ASN A 71 5.42 9.60 -15.80
C ASN A 71 6.91 9.74 -16.14
N ILE A 72 7.78 9.03 -15.41
CA ILE A 72 9.21 8.99 -15.71
C ILE A 72 9.47 8.34 -17.09
N SER A 73 8.75 7.27 -17.43
CA SER A 73 8.96 6.54 -18.68
C SER A 73 8.46 7.28 -19.92
N ILE A 74 7.36 8.02 -19.82
CA ILE A 74 6.86 8.87 -20.92
C ILE A 74 7.81 10.06 -21.10
N GLY A 75 8.29 10.63 -20.00
CA GLY A 75 9.13 11.82 -20.00
C GLY A 75 8.33 13.07 -20.36
N GLN A 76 8.78 14.22 -19.86
CA GLN A 76 8.28 15.54 -20.24
C GLN A 76 9.47 16.44 -20.48
N ASP A 77 9.42 17.27 -21.52
CA ASP A 77 10.43 18.31 -21.72
C ASP A 77 10.21 19.43 -20.69
N PRO A 78 11.14 19.63 -19.73
CA PRO A 78 11.01 20.67 -18.72
C PRO A 78 11.04 22.09 -19.31
N ASN A 79 11.47 22.26 -20.56
CA ASN A 79 11.51 23.55 -21.25
C ASN A 79 10.25 23.82 -22.10
N SER A 80 9.30 22.89 -22.16
CA SER A 80 8.07 23.09 -22.93
C SER A 80 7.26 24.25 -22.34
N LYS A 81 6.91 25.21 -23.21
CA LYS A 81 6.07 26.37 -22.85
C LYS A 81 4.57 26.11 -23.04
N GLN A 82 4.19 24.95 -23.57
CA GLN A 82 2.82 24.61 -23.93
C GLN A 82 2.47 23.19 -23.44
N LEU A 83 1.27 23.03 -22.88
CA LEU A 83 0.74 21.78 -22.36
C LEU A 83 -0.74 21.66 -22.75
N ILE A 84 -1.15 20.48 -23.24
CA ILE A 84 -2.55 20.13 -23.45
C ILE A 84 -2.90 19.04 -22.45
N GLY A 85 -3.85 19.33 -21.55
CA GLY A 85 -4.36 18.38 -20.57
C GLY A 85 -5.69 17.79 -21.03
N VAL A 86 -5.86 16.47 -20.88
CA VAL A 86 -7.14 15.78 -21.06
C VAL A 86 -7.61 15.33 -19.68
N LEU A 87 -8.85 15.68 -19.32
CA LEU A 87 -9.44 15.34 -18.04
C LEU A 87 -10.45 14.20 -18.23
N ASP A 88 -10.15 13.04 -17.66
CA ASP A 88 -11.07 11.92 -17.54
C ASP A 88 -11.32 11.65 -16.05
N ILE A 89 -12.51 12.00 -15.59
CA ILE A 89 -12.94 11.83 -14.21
C ILE A 89 -14.31 11.15 -14.20
N TYR A 90 -14.58 10.44 -13.11
CA TYR A 90 -15.86 9.76 -12.94
C TYR A 90 -17.05 10.73 -12.99
N GLY A 91 -18.16 10.26 -13.56
CA GLY A 91 -19.44 10.97 -13.56
C GLY A 91 -20.20 10.82 -12.24
N PHE A 92 -21.42 11.36 -12.18
CA PHE A 92 -22.24 11.24 -10.97
C PHE A 92 -22.72 9.80 -10.74
N GLU A 93 -22.52 9.30 -9.53
CA GLU A 93 -23.08 8.05 -9.04
C GLU A 93 -24.09 8.34 -7.93
N SER A 94 -25.30 7.77 -8.02
CA SER A 94 -26.34 7.93 -6.99
C SER A 94 -26.38 6.71 -6.10
N PHE A 95 -25.73 6.82 -4.93
CA PHE A 95 -25.79 5.80 -3.89
C PHE A 95 -26.82 6.16 -2.82
N LYS A 96 -27.48 5.14 -2.25
CA LYS A 96 -28.36 5.33 -1.08
C LYS A 96 -27.65 5.95 0.12
N PHE A 97 -26.33 5.78 0.19
CA PHE A 97 -25.47 6.42 1.18
C PHE A 97 -24.17 6.79 0.48
N ASN A 98 -23.88 8.08 0.37
CA ASN A 98 -22.60 8.55 -0.12
C ASN A 98 -21.64 8.55 1.08
N ARG A 99 -20.58 7.75 1.03
CA ARG A 99 -19.55 7.67 2.08
C ARG A 99 -18.35 8.53 1.74
#